data_AF-A7S238-F1
#
_entry.id   AF-A7S238-F1
#
_cell.length_a   1.000
_cell.length_b   1.000
_cell.length_c   1.000
_cell.angle_alpha   90.00
_cell.angle_beta   90.00
_cell.angle_gamma   90.00
#
_symmetry.space_group_name_H-M   'P 1'
#
loop_
_entity.id
_entity.type
_entity.pdbx_description
1 polymer ?
#
loop_
_entity_poly.entity_id
_entity_poly.type
_entity_poly.pdbx_seq_one_letter_code
_entity_poly.pdbx_strand_id
1 'polypeptide(L)'
;MTAKFFVMVSFDAIYVYAAELFPTVIRNIGMGTSTAAARLGSFSAPYVVNLNRIHPLLPFGIMAVKALLAGILCMTLPETKGMATAETMD
;
A
#
# COMPACT_ATOMS: atom_id res chain seq x y z
N MET A 1 9.45 -10.51 -13.81
CA MET A 1 8.12 -11.08 -13.42
C MET A 1 7.94 -11.14 -11.91
N THR A 2 8.94 -11.62 -11.17
CA THR A 2 8.91 -11.78 -9.70
C THR A 2 8.48 -10.52 -8.93
N ALA A 3 9.06 -9.36 -9.21
CA ALA A 3 8.68 -8.12 -8.50
C ALA A 3 7.20 -7.73 -8.72
N LYS A 4 6.67 -7.93 -9.93
CA LYS A 4 5.26 -7.63 -10.25
C LYS A 4 4.31 -8.56 -9.51
N PHE A 5 4.68 -9.84 -9.36
CA PHE A 5 3.92 -10.80 -8.57
C PHE A 5 3.79 -10.36 -7.11
N PHE A 6 4.90 -10.03 -6.46
CA PHE A 6 4.87 -9.57 -5.06
C PHE A 6 4.04 -8.30 -4.87
N VAL A 7 4.17 -7.32 -5.78
CA VAL A 7 3.37 -6.09 -5.71
C VAL A 7 1.87 -6.38 -5.85
N MET A 8 1.48 -7.31 -6.73
CA MET A 8 0.07 -7.71 -6.87
C MET A 8 -0.46 -8.40 -5.61
N VAL A 9 0.31 -9.32 -5.03
CA VAL A 9 -0.06 -10.01 -3.77
C VAL A 9 -0.19 -9.01 -2.63
N SER A 10 0.76 -8.08 -2.49
CA SER A 10 0.68 -7.02 -1.47
C SER A 10 -0.53 -6.12 -1.67
N PHE A 11 -0.86 -5.77 -2.93
CA PHE A 11 -2.02 -4.93 -3.23
C PHE A 11 -3.32 -5.62 -2.82
N ASP A 12 -3.49 -6.90 -3.18
CA ASP A 12 -4.67 -7.69 -2.81
C ASP A 12 -4.79 -7.88 -1.29
N ALA A 13 -3.69 -8.20 -0.61
CA ALA A 13 -3.65 -8.38 0.83
C ALA A 13 -4.09 -7.12 1.61
N ILE A 14 -3.74 -5.92 1.14
CA ILE A 14 -4.17 -4.66 1.76
C ILE A 14 -5.69 -4.49 1.68
N TYR A 15 -6.34 -4.89 0.58
CA TYR A 15 -7.80 -4.81 0.47
C TYR A 15 -8.50 -5.77 1.43
N VAL A 16 -7.99 -6.99 1.56
CA VAL A 16 -8.51 -7.96 2.54
C VAL A 16 -8.32 -7.43 3.96
N TYR A 17 -7.13 -6.95 4.28
CA TYR A 17 -6.82 -6.38 5.60
C TYR A 17 -7.70 -5.16 5.92
N ALA A 18 -7.93 -4.27 4.96
CA ALA A 18 -8.82 -3.12 5.14
C ALA A 18 -10.28 -3.57 5.38
N ALA A 19 -10.73 -4.66 4.74
CA ALA A 19 -12.06 -5.20 4.96
C ALA A 19 -12.19 -5.81 6.38
N GLU A 20 -11.15 -6.43 6.90
CA GLU A 20 -11.13 -7.00 8.26
C GLU A 20 -11.03 -5.93 9.35
N LEU A 21 -10.23 -4.88 9.11
CA LEU A 21 -9.95 -3.83 10.10
C LEU A 21 -11.07 -2.79 10.22
N PHE A 22 -11.69 -2.39 9.10
CA PHE A 22 -12.68 -1.33 9.11
C PHE A 22 -14.12 -1.87 9.21
N PRO A 23 -14.92 -1.38 10.20
CA PRO A 23 -16.32 -1.74 10.28
C PRO A 23 -17.10 -1.20 9.08
N THR A 24 -18.16 -1.91 8.71
CA THR A 24 -18.96 -1.69 7.49
C THR A 24 -19.39 -0.23 7.29
N VAL A 25 -19.67 0.50 8.37
CA VAL A 25 -20.07 1.92 8.37
C VAL A 25 -18.97 2.85 7.83
N ILE A 26 -17.71 2.63 8.17
CA ILE A 26 -16.58 3.49 7.78
C ILE A 26 -15.67 2.85 6.72
N ARG A 27 -15.88 1.58 6.37
CA ARG A 27 -15.07 0.84 5.40
C ARG A 27 -14.96 1.55 4.05
N ASN A 28 -16.06 2.11 3.54
CA ASN A 28 -16.05 2.82 2.26
C ASN A 28 -15.17 4.08 2.32
N ILE A 29 -15.20 4.82 3.44
CA ILE A 29 -14.37 6.02 3.64
C ILE A 29 -12.90 5.64 3.84
N GLY A 30 -12.61 4.58 4.62
CA GLY A 30 -11.25 4.06 4.83
C GLY A 30 -10.62 3.54 3.53
N MET A 31 -11.37 2.80 2.72
CA MET A 31 -10.90 2.35 1.40
C MET A 31 -10.77 3.50 0.40
N GLY A 32 -11.67 4.49 0.44
CA GLY A 32 -11.59 5.68 -0.41
C GLY A 32 -10.34 6.52 -0.12
N THR A 33 -10.06 6.78 1.16
CA THR A 33 -8.89 7.56 1.59
C THR A 33 -7.56 6.85 1.29
N SER A 34 -7.46 5.54 1.55
CA SER A 34 -6.28 4.75 1.18
C SER A 34 -6.06 4.71 -0.34
N THR A 35 -7.12 4.58 -1.13
CA THR A 35 -7.03 4.66 -2.60
C THR A 35 -6.58 6.05 -3.06
N ALA A 36 -7.06 7.12 -2.43
CA ALA A 36 -6.59 8.48 -2.72
C ALA A 36 -5.09 8.64 -2.43
N ALA A 37 -4.60 8.10 -1.32
CA ALA A 37 -3.17 8.08 -1.01
C ALA A 37 -2.35 7.28 -2.04
N ALA A 38 -2.85 6.12 -2.48
CA ALA A 38 -2.21 5.35 -3.54
C ALA A 38 -2.13 6.13 -4.87
N ARG A 39 -3.17 6.92 -5.20
CA ARG A 39 -3.19 7.78 -6.39
C ARG A 39 -2.16 8.90 -6.35
N LEU A 40 -1.87 9.47 -5.18
CA LEU A 40 -0.75 10.41 -5.00
C LEU A 40 0.59 9.73 -5.32
N GLY A 41 0.75 8.46 -4.93
CA GLY A 41 1.88 7.64 -5.33
C GLY A 41 2.03 7.53 -6.85
N SER A 42 0.94 7.24 -7.56
CA SER A 42 0.91 7.18 -9.02
C SER A 42 1.21 8.53 -9.68
N PHE A 43 0.75 9.64 -9.10
CA PHE A 43 1.07 10.98 -9.58
C PHE A 43 2.57 11.29 -9.50
N SER A 44 3.25 10.79 -8.46
CA SER A 44 4.70 10.94 -8.30
C SER A 44 5.54 10.06 -9.25
N ALA A 45 4.97 9.00 -9.81
CA ALA A 45 5.68 8.03 -10.63
C ALA A 45 6.41 8.63 -11.87
N PRO A 46 5.77 9.47 -12.73
CA PRO A 46 6.45 10.04 -13.89
C PRO A 46 7.63 10.94 -13.51
N TYR A 47 7.58 11.62 -12.36
CA TYR A 47 8.71 12.44 -11.87
C TYR A 47 9.92 11.57 -11.51
N VAL A 48 9.69 10.43 -10.87
CA VAL A 48 10.76 9.47 -10.55
C VAL A 48 11.36 8.88 -11.83
N VAL A 49 10.54 8.59 -12.85
CA VAL A 49 11.04 8.09 -14.15
C VAL A 49 11.85 9.16 -14.89
N ASN A 50 11.48 10.45 -14.78
CA ASN A 50 12.23 11.54 -15.41
C ASN A 50 13.67 11.66 -14.87
N LEU A 51 13.89 11.33 -13.59
CA LEU A 51 15.22 11.28 -12.96
C LEU A 51 16.20 10.30 -13.63
N ASN A 52 15.70 9.36 -14.44
CA ASN A 52 16.54 8.47 -15.25
C ASN A 52 17.50 9.24 -16.19
N ARG A 53 17.12 10.46 -16.61
CA ARG A 53 17.95 11.33 -17.45
C ARG A 53 19.25 11.79 -16.78
N ILE A 54 19.28 11.83 -15.45
CA ILE A 54 20.48 12.23 -14.69
C ILE A 54 21.34 11.00 -14.42
N HIS A 55 20.73 9.94 -13.87
CA HIS A 55 21.43 8.69 -13.61
C HIS A 55 20.45 7.51 -13.65
N PRO A 56 20.77 6.42 -14.38
CA PRO A 56 19.85 5.31 -14.56
C PRO A 56 19.51 4.54 -13.27
N LEU A 57 20.39 4.59 -12.25
CA LEU A 57 20.18 3.92 -10.95
C LEU A 57 19.23 4.66 -10.00
N LEU A 58 19.07 5.98 -10.14
CA LEU A 58 18.25 6.80 -9.24
C LEU A 58 16.78 6.33 -9.13
N PRO A 59 16.04 6.10 -10.24
CA PRO A 59 14.65 5.65 -10.14
C PRO A 59 14.51 4.29 -9.43
N PHE A 60 15.45 3.38 -9.66
CA PHE A 60 15.45 2.07 -8.99
C PHE A 60 15.75 2.20 -7.50
N GLY A 61 16.74 3.03 -7.12
CA GLY A 61 17.07 3.29 -5.71
C GLY A 61 15.90 3.90 -4.94
N ILE A 62 15.23 4.91 -5.51
CA ILE A 62 14.06 5.56 -4.88
C ILE A 62 12.92 4.56 -4.70
N MET A 63 12.63 3.74 -5.71
CA MET A 63 11.57 2.72 -5.61
C MET A 63 11.91 1.63 -4.59
N ALA A 64 13.17 1.21 -4.51
CA ALA A 64 13.63 0.23 -3.52
C ALA A 64 13.52 0.76 -2.09
N VAL A 65 13.97 2.00 -1.85
CA VAL A 65 13.86 2.65 -0.54
C VAL A 65 12.39 2.79 -0.12
N LYS A 66 11.51 3.22 -1.03
CA LYS A 66 10.06 3.31 -0.76
C LYS A 66 9.45 1.94 -0.43
N ALA A 67 9.84 0.89 -1.15
CA ALA A 67 9.37 -0.47 -0.88
C ALA A 67 9.85 -1.00 0.48
N LEU A 68 11.10 -0.73 0.85
CA LEU A 68 11.66 -1.13 2.13
C LEU A 68 11.00 -0.39 3.31
N LEU A 69 10.80 0.93 3.17
CA LEU A 69 10.02 1.72 4.13
C LEU A 69 8.59 1.18 4.29
N ALA A 70 7.90 0.87 3.19
CA ALA A 70 6.56 0.30 3.25
C ALA A 70 6.55 -1.06 3.96
N GLY A 71 7.55 -1.92 3.72
CA GLY A 71 7.70 -3.20 4.43
C GLY A 71 7.92 -3.03 5.93
N ILE A 72 8.79 -2.11 6.34
CA ILE A 72 9.04 -1.81 7.76
C ILE A 72 7.78 -1.27 8.43
N LEU A 73 7.07 -0.33 7.79
CA LEU A 73 5.80 0.19 8.31
C LEU A 73 4.74 -0.91 8.42
N CYS A 74 4.71 -1.86 7.48
CA CYS A 74 3.79 -2.99 7.55
C CYS A 74 4.03 -3.86 8.79
N MET A 75 5.27 -3.98 9.28
CA MET A 75 5.56 -4.70 10.54
C MET A 75 4.96 -4.02 11.78
N THR A 76 4.58 -2.74 11.69
CA THR A 76 3.92 -2.01 12.78
C THR A 76 2.39 -2.15 12.75
N LEU A 77 1.82 -2.75 11.70
CA LEU A 77 0.38 -2.98 11.62
C LEU A 77 -0.04 -4.05 12.64
N PRO A 78 -1.16 -3.85 13.35
CA PRO A 78 -1.71 -4.86 14.24
C PRO A 78 -2.16 -6.09 13.45
N GLU A 79 -1.91 -7.27 13.99
CA GLU A 79 -2.31 -8.52 13.34
C GLU A 79 -3.83 -8.73 13.48
N THR A 80 -4.56 -8.81 12.35
CA THR A 80 -6.03 -9.04 12.31
C THR A 80 -6.41 -10.52 12.40
N LYS A 81 -5.43 -11.42 12.29
CA LYS A 81 -5.65 -12.86 12.20
C LYS A 81 -6.27 -13.42 13.48
N GLY A 82 -7.53 -13.85 13.40
CA GLY A 82 -8.26 -14.49 14.50
C GLY A 82 -9.13 -13.56 15.34
N MET A 83 -9.23 -12.27 14.98
CA MET A 83 -10.23 -11.38 15.55
C MET A 83 -11.56 -11.50 14.79
N ALA A 84 -12.69 -11.39 15.50
CA ALA A 84 -13.99 -11.32 14.86
C ALA A 84 -14.07 -10.07 13.98
N THR A 85 -14.53 -10.21 12.74
CA THR A 85 -14.75 -9.09 11.83
C THR A 85 -15.64 -8.05 12.52
N ALA A 86 -15.22 -6.79 12.55
CA ALA A 86 -16.02 -5.72 13.14
C ALA A 86 -17.26 -5.47 12.25
N GLU A 87 -18.36 -6.17 12.51
CA GLU A 87 -19.61 -6.02 11.75
C GLU A 87 -20.44 -4.82 12.23
N THR A 88 -20.30 -4.42 13.50
CA THR A 88 -21.02 -3.32 14.14
C THR A 88 -20.12 -2.56 15.13
N MET A 89 -20.30 -1.24 15.23
CA MET A 89 -19.70 -0.43 16.30
C MET A 89 -20.54 -0.63 17.56
N ASP A 90 -20.06 -1.46 18.50
CA ASP A 90 -20.47 -1.42 19.90
C ASP A 90 -19.30 -0.88 20.74
#